data_AF-A0A9Q5ZBM9-F1
#
_entry.id   AF-A0A9Q5ZBM9-F1
#
_cell.length_a   1.000
_cell.length_b   1.000
_cell.length_c   1.000
_cell.angle_alpha   90.00
_cell.angle_beta   90.00
_cell.angle_gamma   90.00
#
_symmetry.space_group_name_H-M   'P 1'
#
loop_
_entity.id
_entity.type
_entity.pdbx_description
1 polymer ?
#
loop_
_entity_poly.entity_id
_entity_poly.type
_entity_poly.pdbx_seq_one_letter_code
_entity_poly.pdbx_strand_id
1 'polypeptide(L)'
;MKTLILLSGLSQIDDIRVARGNSKMKKLLAGISALSLSITSPGIANAQEFTNFEHQDNKYYYETLKSQGLAYYRYKVPAYTFGIFTLKNHSRSSNFDIYVHDYSGDWKLLAKGKNQGTETELVVTPMFSEDKYAYITIVNDGSQPSEYHLYANYVSPANRFAIALAETSLICSLEQENIPNETSSRVVTGLSSILQGNDLAGVTQDLLINEFTNAMRNQFGYGCTGDFVVNWGVSMFRGVYRNY
;
A
#
# COMPACT_ATOMS: atom_id res chain seq x y z
N MET A 1 -18.38 -39.74 55.16
CA MET A 1 -17.03 -39.24 55.51
C MET A 1 -16.72 -38.08 54.55
N LYS A 2 -16.20 -36.92 54.97
CA LYS A 2 -14.81 -36.65 55.44
C LYS A 2 -13.78 -37.01 54.35
N THR A 3 -12.96 -36.09 53.80
CA THR A 3 -12.80 -34.64 54.10
C THR A 3 -12.29 -33.83 52.89
N LEU A 4 -12.56 -32.52 52.90
CA LEU A 4 -11.81 -31.43 52.22
C LEU A 4 -10.28 -31.55 52.39
N ILE A 5 -9.46 -30.91 51.53
CA ILE A 5 -8.87 -29.55 51.67
C ILE A 5 -8.20 -29.22 50.30
N LEU A 6 -8.46 -28.10 49.59
CA LEU A 6 -8.03 -26.68 49.79
C LEU A 6 -6.48 -26.52 49.77
N LEU A 7 -5.77 -25.54 49.20
CA LEU A 7 -5.94 -24.25 48.50
C LEU A 7 -4.72 -24.11 47.52
N SER A 8 -4.46 -23.12 46.65
CA SER A 8 -5.05 -21.84 46.16
C SER A 8 -4.36 -21.53 44.78
N GLY A 9 -4.64 -20.48 44.01
CA GLY A 9 -5.62 -19.39 44.10
C GLY A 9 -6.52 -19.32 42.85
N LEU A 10 -7.59 -18.51 42.77
CA LEU A 10 -7.72 -17.08 43.10
C LEU A 10 -6.79 -16.22 42.22
N SER A 11 -7.24 -15.18 41.50
CA SER A 11 -8.59 -14.63 41.23
C SER A 11 -8.44 -13.62 40.05
N GLN A 12 -9.45 -13.09 39.36
CA GLN A 12 -10.87 -12.88 39.65
C GLN A 12 -11.70 -13.08 38.35
N ILE A 13 -12.80 -13.86 38.39
CA ILE A 13 -13.88 -13.79 37.39
C ILE A 13 -15.14 -13.27 38.11
N ASP A 14 -15.03 -12.07 38.66
CA ASP A 14 -16.10 -11.41 39.42
C ASP A 14 -15.87 -9.89 39.45
N ASP A 15 -16.05 -9.23 38.29
CA ASP A 15 -16.42 -7.80 38.29
C ASP A 15 -17.18 -7.33 37.02
N ILE A 16 -18.04 -8.20 36.47
CA ILE A 16 -18.98 -7.80 35.40
C ILE A 16 -20.16 -6.99 36.00
N ARG A 17 -19.88 -5.95 36.81
CA ARG A 17 -20.95 -5.08 37.35
C ARG A 17 -20.68 -3.61 37.66
N VAL A 18 -19.47 -3.06 37.47
CA VAL A 18 -19.23 -1.59 37.64
C VAL A 18 -18.91 -0.87 36.32
N ALA A 19 -19.83 -0.98 35.35
CA ALA A 19 -19.87 -0.12 34.15
C ALA A 19 -20.99 0.95 34.20
N ARG A 20 -21.36 1.41 35.41
CA ARG A 20 -22.08 2.69 35.62
C ARG A 20 -21.09 3.86 35.54
N GLY A 21 -20.36 3.96 34.42
CA GLY A 21 -19.32 4.95 34.19
C GLY A 21 -19.49 5.66 32.85
N ASN A 22 -19.85 6.94 32.91
CA ASN A 22 -19.76 7.95 31.84
C ASN A 22 -20.29 7.58 30.43
N SER A 23 -21.42 8.17 30.02
CA SER A 23 -22.01 7.95 28.69
C SER A 23 -21.08 8.29 27.51
N LYS A 24 -20.07 9.16 27.73
CA LYS A 24 -19.01 9.45 26.76
C LYS A 24 -18.25 8.18 26.32
N MET A 25 -17.95 7.26 27.23
CA MET A 25 -17.16 6.06 26.90
C MET A 25 -17.97 5.03 26.11
N LYS A 26 -19.28 4.92 26.38
CA LYS A 26 -20.19 4.12 25.54
C LYS A 26 -20.40 4.74 24.16
N LYS A 27 -20.44 6.07 24.05
CA LYS A 27 -20.45 6.77 22.75
C LYS A 27 -19.15 6.58 21.97
N LEU A 28 -17.99 6.58 22.64
CA LEU A 28 -16.69 6.35 22.01
C LEU A 28 -16.59 4.93 21.44
N LEU A 29 -16.93 3.91 22.24
CA LEU A 29 -16.97 2.51 21.78
C LEU A 29 -17.98 2.30 20.64
N ALA A 30 -19.18 2.87 20.75
CA ALA A 30 -20.17 2.82 19.67
C ALA A 30 -19.70 3.54 18.40
N GLY A 31 -18.94 4.64 18.52
CA GLY A 31 -18.33 5.35 17.40
C GLY A 31 -17.25 4.52 16.70
N ILE A 32 -16.36 3.88 17.47
CA ILE A 32 -15.32 2.97 16.92
C ILE A 32 -15.97 1.76 16.25
N SER A 33 -17.00 1.16 16.85
CA SER A 33 -17.79 0.09 16.22
C SER A 33 -18.56 0.55 14.97
N ALA A 34 -19.02 1.80 14.93
CA ALA A 34 -19.66 2.37 13.74
C ALA A 34 -18.65 2.68 12.62
N LEU A 35 -17.41 3.07 12.94
CA LEU A 35 -16.33 3.18 11.97
C LEU A 35 -15.96 1.81 11.42
N SER A 36 -15.70 0.81 12.26
CA SER A 36 -15.34 -0.53 11.76
C SER A 36 -16.46 -1.19 10.95
N LEU A 37 -17.73 -0.94 11.30
CA LEU A 37 -18.88 -1.36 10.48
C LEU A 37 -19.08 -0.53 9.21
N SER A 38 -18.74 0.76 9.18
CA SER A 38 -18.83 1.56 7.93
C SER A 38 -17.68 1.31 6.96
N ILE A 39 -16.54 0.83 7.46
CA ILE A 39 -15.41 0.33 6.67
C ILE A 39 -15.69 -1.07 6.10
N THR A 40 -16.68 -1.82 6.61
CA THR A 40 -16.93 -3.23 6.22
C THR A 40 -18.36 -3.57 5.79
N SER A 41 -19.34 -2.66 5.91
CA SER A 41 -20.74 -2.91 5.55
C SER A 41 -21.06 -2.51 4.11
N PRO A 42 -21.59 -3.42 3.25
CA PRO A 42 -21.96 -3.10 1.88
C PRO A 42 -23.14 -2.13 1.76
N GLY A 43 -23.87 -1.83 2.86
CA GLY A 43 -25.06 -1.00 2.85
C GLY A 43 -24.83 0.50 2.58
N ILE A 44 -23.58 0.99 2.61
CA ILE A 44 -23.25 2.42 2.44
C ILE A 44 -22.87 2.76 0.99
N ALA A 45 -22.43 1.78 0.20
CA ALA A 45 -21.87 1.98 -1.14
C ALA A 45 -22.87 2.54 -2.19
N ASN A 46 -24.19 2.41 -1.96
CA ASN A 46 -25.23 2.81 -2.92
C ASN A 46 -25.52 4.34 -2.96
N ALA A 47 -24.81 5.16 -2.18
CA ALA A 47 -25.03 6.61 -2.15
C ALA A 47 -23.73 7.44 -1.97
N GLN A 48 -22.55 6.83 -2.18
CA GLN A 48 -21.28 7.55 -2.08
C GLN A 48 -20.78 7.98 -3.47
N GLU A 49 -20.69 9.29 -3.69
CA GLU A 49 -20.07 9.87 -4.88
C GLU A 49 -18.54 9.70 -4.78
N PHE A 50 -17.99 8.84 -5.64
CA PHE A 50 -16.54 8.69 -5.79
C PHE A 50 -16.01 9.78 -6.72
N THR A 51 -15.06 10.59 -6.24
CA THR A 51 -14.33 11.53 -7.08
C THR A 51 -13.53 10.74 -8.13
N ASN A 52 -13.76 11.05 -9.41
CA ASN A 52 -12.97 10.50 -10.51
C ASN A 52 -11.52 11.04 -10.40
N PHE A 53 -10.56 10.16 -10.16
CA PHE A 53 -9.15 10.51 -10.17
C PHE A 53 -8.60 10.27 -11.58
N GLU A 54 -8.34 11.35 -12.32
CA GLU A 54 -7.63 11.28 -13.60
C GLU A 54 -6.11 11.14 -13.38
N HIS A 55 -5.39 10.59 -14.37
CA HIS A 55 -3.95 10.40 -14.30
C HIS A 55 -3.22 11.74 -14.10
N GLN A 56 -2.53 11.89 -12.98
CA GLN A 56 -1.79 13.11 -12.67
C GLN A 56 -0.31 12.96 -13.04
N ASP A 57 0.11 13.57 -14.13
CA ASP A 57 1.53 13.64 -14.48
C ASP A 57 2.29 14.62 -13.57
N ASN A 58 2.88 14.08 -12.50
CA ASN A 58 3.64 14.80 -11.46
C ASN A 58 2.83 15.85 -10.67
N LYS A 59 1.50 15.71 -10.58
CA LYS A 59 0.63 16.59 -9.77
C LYS A 59 -0.04 15.80 -8.67
N TYR A 60 -0.24 16.43 -7.52
CA TYR A 60 -1.07 15.87 -6.45
C TYR A 60 -2.46 16.51 -6.50
N TYR A 61 -3.48 15.73 -6.15
CA TYR A 61 -4.77 16.26 -5.74
C TYR A 61 -4.68 16.74 -4.29
N TYR A 62 -5.25 17.89 -3.98
CA TYR A 62 -5.24 18.54 -2.67
C TYR A 62 -6.65 18.54 -2.08
N GLU A 63 -6.78 18.21 -0.79
CA GLU A 63 -8.07 18.17 -0.08
C GLU A 63 -7.89 18.51 1.41
N THR A 64 -8.90 19.12 2.02
CA THR A 64 -8.94 19.36 3.48
C THR A 64 -9.99 18.48 4.13
N LEU A 65 -9.57 17.37 4.74
CA LEU A 65 -10.46 16.43 5.41
C LEU A 65 -10.77 16.88 6.84
N LYS A 66 -12.04 16.83 7.25
CA LYS A 66 -12.45 17.10 8.63
C LYS A 66 -11.88 16.03 9.58
N SER A 67 -11.79 16.35 10.87
CA SER A 67 -11.50 15.35 11.91
C SER A 67 -12.51 14.20 11.84
N GLN A 68 -12.03 12.96 11.90
CA GLN A 68 -12.83 11.72 11.72
C GLN A 68 -13.58 11.68 10.38
N GLY A 69 -13.04 12.38 9.37
CA GLY A 69 -13.59 12.44 8.02
C GLY A 69 -13.10 11.31 7.11
N LEU A 70 -13.86 11.06 6.04
CA LEU A 70 -13.60 10.07 5.00
C LEU A 70 -13.68 10.73 3.63
N ALA A 71 -12.75 10.40 2.73
CA ALA A 71 -12.76 10.83 1.34
C ALA A 71 -12.60 9.61 0.40
N TYR A 72 -13.29 9.65 -0.74
CA TYR A 72 -13.45 8.51 -1.64
C TYR A 72 -13.10 8.87 -3.08
N TYR A 73 -12.16 8.13 -3.66
CA TYR A 73 -11.71 8.29 -5.05
C TYR A 73 -11.76 6.98 -5.80
N ARG A 74 -11.83 7.05 -7.13
CA ARG A 74 -11.55 5.91 -8.00
C ARG A 74 -10.58 6.27 -9.11
N TYR A 75 -9.62 5.40 -9.36
CA TYR A 75 -8.55 5.59 -10.34
C TYR A 75 -8.52 4.39 -11.29
N LYS A 76 -8.45 4.62 -12.61
CA LYS A 76 -8.36 3.51 -13.58
C LYS A 76 -6.91 3.01 -13.67
N VAL A 77 -6.71 1.73 -13.35
CA VAL A 77 -5.43 1.02 -13.48
C VAL A 77 -5.50 0.11 -14.72
N PRO A 78 -4.59 0.26 -15.70
CA PRO A 78 -4.55 -0.61 -16.88
C PRO A 78 -4.15 -2.05 -16.58
N ALA A 79 -4.56 -2.97 -17.44
CA ALA A 79 -4.15 -4.37 -17.42
C ALA A 79 -2.61 -4.53 -17.38
N TYR A 80 -2.15 -5.53 -16.62
CA TYR A 80 -0.73 -5.88 -16.43
C TYR A 80 0.11 -4.74 -15.83
N THR A 81 -0.50 -3.92 -14.96
CA THR A 81 0.21 -2.87 -14.20
C THR A 81 -0.07 -2.96 -12.70
N PHE A 82 0.88 -2.45 -11.90
CA PHE A 82 0.66 -2.15 -10.49
C PHE A 82 0.06 -0.75 -10.38
N GLY A 83 -1.04 -0.58 -9.64
CA GLY A 83 -1.49 0.74 -9.19
C GLY A 83 -0.64 1.25 -8.03
N ILE A 84 -0.16 2.50 -8.12
CA ILE A 84 0.71 3.17 -7.16
C ILE A 84 -0.01 4.39 -6.61
N PHE A 85 -0.08 4.51 -5.28
CA PHE A 85 -0.74 5.63 -4.60
C PHE A 85 0.18 6.20 -3.52
N THR A 86 0.37 7.51 -3.52
CA THR A 86 1.15 8.20 -2.49
C THR A 86 0.25 9.18 -1.74
N LEU A 87 0.28 9.12 -0.41
CA LEU A 87 -0.43 10.04 0.46
C LEU A 87 0.58 10.88 1.25
N LYS A 88 0.75 12.15 0.91
CA LYS A 88 1.57 13.08 1.70
C LYS A 88 0.67 13.83 2.68
N ASN A 89 0.90 13.64 3.96
CA ASN A 89 0.29 14.45 5.00
C ASN A 89 0.90 15.86 4.94
N HIS A 90 0.07 16.91 4.80
CA HIS A 90 0.55 18.30 4.82
C HIS A 90 0.36 18.97 6.19
N SER A 91 -0.14 18.22 7.18
CA SER A 91 -0.53 18.69 8.50
C SER A 91 0.38 18.14 9.60
N ARG A 92 0.68 18.95 10.62
CA ARG A 92 1.67 18.63 11.68
C ARG A 92 1.12 17.80 12.86
N SER A 93 -0.14 17.38 12.82
CA SER A 93 -0.87 16.93 14.02
C SER A 93 -1.93 15.88 13.72
N SER A 94 -1.74 15.14 12.63
CA SER A 94 -2.82 14.49 11.90
C SER A 94 -2.39 13.10 11.50
N ASN A 95 -3.32 12.16 11.58
CA ASN A 95 -3.07 10.76 11.26
C ASN A 95 -4.00 10.42 10.10
N PHE A 96 -3.43 10.30 8.90
CA PHE A 96 -4.17 9.82 7.74
C PHE A 96 -3.83 8.35 7.48
N ASP A 97 -4.84 7.56 7.08
CA ASP A 97 -4.66 6.20 6.58
C ASP A 97 -5.26 6.08 5.17
N ILE A 98 -4.54 5.46 4.24
CA ILE A 98 -5.05 5.12 2.90
C ILE A 98 -5.35 3.62 2.76
N TYR A 99 -6.53 3.32 2.21
CA TYR A 99 -7.01 1.98 1.89
C TYR A 99 -7.33 1.89 0.40
N VAL A 100 -6.94 0.80 -0.27
CA VAL A 100 -7.19 0.60 -1.71
C VAL A 100 -7.91 -0.73 -1.94
N HIS A 101 -9.00 -0.70 -2.69
CA HIS A 101 -9.90 -1.84 -2.91
C HIS A 101 -10.15 -2.12 -4.41
N ASP A 102 -10.50 -3.36 -4.72
CA ASP A 102 -11.17 -3.80 -5.95
C ASP A 102 -12.67 -3.92 -5.66
N TYR A 103 -13.52 -3.57 -6.64
CA TYR A 103 -14.96 -3.82 -6.61
C TYR A 103 -15.33 -4.81 -7.71
N SER A 104 -14.89 -6.05 -7.55
CA SER A 104 -15.15 -7.18 -8.46
C SER A 104 -16.20 -8.11 -7.87
N GLY A 105 -17.40 -7.57 -7.64
CA GLY A 105 -18.53 -8.22 -6.95
C GLY A 105 -18.60 -7.89 -5.46
N ASP A 106 -17.46 -7.98 -4.76
CA ASP A 106 -17.30 -7.60 -3.35
C ASP A 106 -16.18 -6.55 -3.18
N TRP A 107 -16.22 -5.81 -2.07
CA TRP A 107 -15.21 -4.84 -1.65
C TRP A 107 -13.94 -5.52 -1.13
N LYS A 108 -13.10 -6.01 -2.04
CA LYS A 108 -11.85 -6.69 -1.70
C LYS A 108 -10.74 -5.67 -1.43
N LEU A 109 -10.22 -5.61 -0.20
CA LEU A 109 -8.99 -4.87 0.11
C LEU A 109 -7.82 -5.43 -0.72
N LEU A 110 -7.17 -4.56 -1.49
CA LEU A 110 -5.99 -4.86 -2.29
C LEU A 110 -4.71 -4.53 -1.53
N ALA A 111 -4.69 -3.36 -0.89
CA ALA A 111 -3.56 -2.85 -0.13
C ALA A 111 -4.04 -1.80 0.88
N LYS A 112 -3.29 -1.64 1.96
CA LYS A 112 -3.45 -0.54 2.93
C LYS A 112 -2.08 0.07 3.17
N GLY A 113 -2.01 1.39 3.29
CA GLY A 113 -0.86 2.05 3.89
C GLY A 113 -0.74 1.75 5.38
N LYS A 114 0.40 2.11 5.97
CA LYS A 114 0.62 2.01 7.41
C LYS A 114 0.78 3.39 8.01
N ASN A 115 -0.12 3.70 8.94
CA ASN A 115 -0.10 4.92 9.74
C ASN A 115 1.27 5.18 10.37
N GLN A 116 2.03 6.06 9.74
CA GLN A 116 3.27 6.66 10.25
C GLN A 116 3.01 8.12 10.70
N GLY A 117 1.77 8.41 11.12
CA GLY A 117 1.34 9.72 11.62
C GLY A 117 1.45 10.83 10.58
N THR A 118 2.49 11.66 10.71
CA THR A 118 2.74 12.83 9.86
C THR A 118 3.63 12.56 8.65
N GLU A 119 4.08 11.33 8.45
CA GLU A 119 4.95 10.97 7.32
C GLU A 119 4.14 10.70 6.02
N THR A 120 4.84 10.32 4.95
CA THR A 120 4.21 10.01 3.65
C THR A 120 3.98 8.50 3.54
N GLU A 121 2.78 8.08 3.16
CA GLU A 121 2.48 6.68 2.88
C GLU A 121 2.62 6.36 1.38
N LEU A 122 3.21 5.21 1.07
CA LEU A 122 3.31 4.64 -0.28
C LEU A 122 2.59 3.30 -0.33
N VAL A 123 1.58 3.21 -1.20
CA VAL A 123 0.75 2.02 -1.35
C VAL A 123 0.87 1.48 -2.77
N VAL A 124 1.25 0.21 -2.88
CA VAL A 124 1.35 -0.52 -4.14
C VAL A 124 0.34 -1.66 -4.12
N THR A 125 -0.46 -1.75 -5.18
CA THR A 125 -1.45 -2.84 -5.33
C THR A 125 -0.82 -4.10 -5.92
N PRO A 126 -1.44 -5.28 -5.73
CA PRO A 126 -1.27 -6.41 -6.64
C PRO A 126 -1.44 -5.99 -8.10
N MET A 127 -0.70 -6.66 -9.00
CA MET A 127 -0.81 -6.40 -10.44
C MET A 127 -2.20 -6.80 -10.95
N PHE A 128 -2.87 -5.90 -11.67
CA PHE A 128 -4.17 -6.19 -12.26
C PHE A 128 -4.01 -7.04 -13.54
N SER A 129 -4.87 -8.06 -13.72
CA SER A 129 -4.89 -8.92 -14.91
C SER A 129 -5.65 -8.32 -16.10
N GLU A 130 -6.42 -7.27 -15.86
CA GLU A 130 -7.36 -6.62 -16.79
C GLU A 130 -7.54 -5.14 -16.36
N ASP A 131 -8.12 -4.31 -17.23
CA ASP A 131 -8.40 -2.90 -16.91
C ASP A 131 -9.44 -2.78 -15.79
N LYS A 132 -9.08 -2.19 -14.64
CA LYS A 132 -9.99 -2.01 -13.49
C LYS A 132 -9.95 -0.61 -12.90
N TYR A 133 -10.93 -0.32 -12.04
CA TYR A 133 -10.85 0.79 -11.09
C TYR A 133 -10.29 0.29 -9.76
N ALA A 134 -9.24 0.94 -9.28
CA ALA A 134 -8.83 0.90 -7.89
C ALA A 134 -9.64 1.96 -7.13
N TYR A 135 -10.29 1.56 -6.03
CA TYR A 135 -11.12 2.42 -5.21
C TYR A 135 -10.38 2.78 -3.93
N ILE A 136 -10.18 4.07 -3.70
CA ILE A 136 -9.27 4.60 -2.69
C ILE A 136 -10.10 5.30 -1.61
N THR A 137 -9.93 4.88 -0.36
CA THR A 137 -10.51 5.54 0.80
C THR A 137 -9.39 6.17 1.62
N ILE A 138 -9.52 7.46 1.94
CA ILE A 138 -8.63 8.16 2.86
C ILE A 138 -9.41 8.50 4.13
N VAL A 139 -8.83 8.16 5.28
CA VAL A 139 -9.39 8.40 6.62
C VAL A 139 -8.53 9.45 7.32
N ASN A 140 -9.15 10.41 8.03
CA ASN A 140 -8.43 11.27 8.98
C ASN A 140 -8.84 10.89 10.41
N ASP A 141 -8.09 9.97 11.03
CA ASP A 141 -8.26 9.61 12.44
C ASP A 141 -7.69 10.68 13.40
N GLY A 142 -7.09 11.75 12.86
CA GLY A 142 -6.67 12.93 13.60
C GLY A 142 -7.83 13.71 14.24
N SER A 143 -7.54 14.36 15.37
CA SER A 143 -8.52 15.14 16.15
C SER A 143 -8.88 16.50 15.55
N GLN A 144 -8.24 16.90 14.45
CA GLN A 144 -8.40 18.20 13.79
C GLN A 144 -8.74 18.03 12.30
N PRO A 145 -9.41 19.01 11.66
CA PRO A 145 -9.39 19.15 10.21
C PRO A 145 -7.94 19.25 9.71
N SER A 146 -7.65 18.70 8.53
CA SER A 146 -6.27 18.50 8.07
C SER A 146 -6.17 18.39 6.56
N GLU A 147 -5.06 18.87 6.02
CA GLU A 147 -4.72 18.90 4.60
C GLU A 147 -3.83 17.71 4.22
N TYR A 148 -4.11 17.09 3.07
CA TYR A 148 -3.29 16.05 2.47
C TYR A 148 -3.17 16.22 0.96
N HIS A 149 -2.12 15.61 0.40
CA HIS A 149 -1.88 15.50 -1.03
C HIS A 149 -1.97 14.03 -1.44
N LEU A 150 -2.92 13.66 -2.31
CA LEU A 150 -3.02 12.33 -2.91
C LEU A 150 -2.38 12.32 -4.31
N TYR A 151 -1.58 11.30 -4.58
CA TYR A 151 -1.07 10.94 -5.89
C TYR A 151 -1.60 9.57 -6.32
N ALA A 152 -1.91 9.41 -7.61
CA ALA A 152 -2.23 8.11 -8.22
C ALA A 152 -1.53 7.95 -9.56
N ASN A 153 -0.96 6.77 -9.79
CA ASN A 153 -0.19 6.40 -10.97
C ASN A 153 -0.29 4.87 -11.19
N TYR A 154 0.27 4.37 -12.29
CA TYR A 154 0.51 2.95 -12.48
C TYR A 154 1.95 2.68 -12.98
N VAL A 155 2.44 1.46 -12.78
CA VAL A 155 3.73 1.00 -13.32
C VAL A 155 3.53 -0.31 -14.07
N SER A 156 3.90 -0.31 -15.35
CA SER A 156 3.93 -1.51 -16.20
C SER A 156 5.31 -2.20 -16.12
N PRO A 157 5.39 -3.50 -15.80
CA PRO A 157 6.64 -4.26 -15.89
C PRO A 157 7.24 -4.22 -17.29
N ALA A 158 6.40 -4.32 -18.33
CA ALA A 158 6.81 -4.36 -19.73
C ALA A 158 7.44 -3.03 -20.20
N ASN A 159 6.88 -1.90 -19.79
CA ASN A 159 7.49 -0.59 -20.12
C ASN A 159 8.83 -0.40 -19.41
N ARG A 160 9.00 -0.94 -18.19
CA ARG A 160 10.27 -0.91 -17.45
C ARG A 160 11.29 -1.91 -17.98
N PHE A 161 10.84 -3.06 -18.48
CA PHE A 161 11.65 -4.04 -19.22
C PHE A 161 12.26 -3.40 -20.46
N ALA A 162 11.45 -2.69 -21.26
CA ALA A 162 11.91 -2.04 -22.48
C ALA A 162 12.98 -0.95 -22.21
N ILE A 163 12.82 -0.19 -21.12
CA ILE A 163 13.84 0.78 -20.67
C ILE A 163 15.14 0.06 -20.28
N ALA A 164 15.07 -0.97 -19.44
CA ALA A 164 16.25 -1.71 -19.00
C ALA A 164 16.97 -2.42 -20.14
N LEU A 165 16.22 -2.99 -21.10
CA LEU A 165 16.78 -3.61 -22.30
C LEU A 165 17.49 -2.56 -23.17
N ALA A 166 16.96 -1.35 -23.32
CA ALA A 166 17.66 -0.27 -24.00
C ALA A 166 18.95 0.12 -23.25
N GLU A 167 18.89 0.29 -21.93
CA GLU A 167 20.02 0.64 -21.06
C GLU A 167 21.14 -0.43 -21.05
N THR A 168 20.83 -1.72 -21.26
CA THR A 168 21.83 -2.81 -21.27
C THR A 168 22.14 -3.40 -22.64
N SER A 169 21.39 -3.05 -23.68
CA SER A 169 21.60 -3.51 -25.06
C SER A 169 23.07 -3.42 -25.51
N LEU A 170 23.75 -2.34 -25.12
CA LEU A 170 25.14 -2.07 -25.47
C LEU A 170 26.10 -3.07 -24.81
N ILE A 171 25.89 -3.43 -23.53
CA ILE A 171 26.69 -4.44 -22.81
C ILE A 171 26.41 -5.84 -23.37
N CYS A 172 25.13 -6.22 -23.48
CA CYS A 172 24.73 -7.52 -24.02
C CYS A 172 25.21 -7.73 -25.47
N SER A 173 25.28 -6.66 -26.28
CA SER A 173 25.83 -6.75 -27.65
C SER A 173 27.34 -7.02 -27.69
N LEU A 174 28.10 -6.61 -26.65
CA LEU A 174 29.53 -6.88 -26.53
C LEU A 174 29.81 -8.31 -26.02
N GLU A 175 28.92 -8.84 -25.18
CA GLU A 175 29.02 -10.20 -24.61
C GLU A 175 28.37 -11.29 -25.48
N GLN A 176 27.57 -10.92 -26.48
CA GLN A 176 26.83 -11.81 -27.39
C GLN A 176 25.77 -12.71 -26.72
N GLU A 177 25.38 -12.42 -25.48
CA GLU A 177 24.36 -13.17 -24.75
C GLU A 177 22.93 -12.73 -25.07
N ASN A 178 22.00 -13.70 -25.09
CA ASN A 178 20.56 -13.45 -25.12
C ASN A 178 19.96 -13.71 -23.72
N ILE A 179 19.20 -12.74 -23.20
CA ILE A 179 18.53 -12.85 -21.89
C ILE A 179 17.49 -14.00 -21.93
N PRO A 180 17.58 -15.03 -21.08
CA PRO A 180 16.61 -16.14 -21.09
C PRO A 180 15.20 -15.74 -20.61
N ASN A 181 14.17 -16.32 -21.24
CA ASN A 181 12.77 -16.11 -20.83
C ASN A 181 12.50 -16.55 -19.38
N GLU A 182 13.15 -17.61 -18.89
CA GLU A 182 13.04 -18.03 -17.48
C GLU A 182 13.58 -16.97 -16.51
N THR A 183 14.71 -16.34 -16.84
CA THR A 183 15.27 -15.24 -16.05
C THR A 183 14.26 -14.10 -15.93
N SER A 184 13.64 -13.73 -17.05
CA SER A 184 12.62 -12.68 -17.07
C SER A 184 11.44 -13.02 -16.15
N SER A 185 10.93 -14.26 -16.18
CA SER A 185 9.84 -14.69 -15.29
C SER A 185 10.24 -14.66 -13.81
N ARG A 186 11.43 -15.16 -13.45
CA ARG A 186 11.93 -15.16 -12.06
C ARG A 186 12.08 -13.73 -11.52
N VAL A 187 12.48 -12.80 -12.37
CA VAL A 187 12.72 -11.39 -12.03
C VAL A 187 11.41 -10.61 -11.86
N VAL A 188 10.41 -10.85 -12.71
CA VAL A 188 9.04 -10.34 -12.46
C VAL A 188 8.53 -10.86 -11.12
N THR A 189 8.69 -12.15 -10.82
CA THR A 189 8.24 -12.74 -9.55
C THR A 189 8.94 -12.12 -8.34
N GLY A 190 10.27 -11.94 -8.39
CA GLY A 190 11.04 -11.28 -7.33
C GLY A 190 10.63 -9.82 -7.12
N LEU A 191 10.53 -9.03 -8.20
CA LEU A 191 10.07 -7.65 -8.13
C LEU A 191 8.62 -7.54 -7.64
N SER A 192 7.74 -8.45 -8.06
CA SER A 192 6.36 -8.54 -7.59
C SER A 192 6.30 -8.84 -6.09
N SER A 193 7.12 -9.77 -5.58
CA SER A 193 7.18 -10.06 -4.14
C SER A 193 7.72 -8.89 -3.30
N ILE A 194 8.73 -8.16 -3.80
CA ILE A 194 9.27 -6.96 -3.12
C ILE A 194 8.24 -5.83 -3.11
N LEU A 195 7.48 -5.65 -4.19
CA LEU A 195 6.52 -4.55 -4.35
C LEU A 195 5.13 -4.83 -3.76
N GLN A 196 4.71 -6.09 -3.59
CA GLN A 196 3.38 -6.47 -3.09
C GLN A 196 3.42 -7.11 -1.70
N GLY A 197 4.56 -7.69 -1.30
CA GLY A 197 4.70 -8.42 -0.03
C GLY A 197 5.31 -7.60 1.11
N ASN A 198 5.98 -6.49 0.81
CA ASN A 198 6.66 -5.66 1.79
C ASN A 198 5.94 -4.33 2.04
N ASP A 199 6.20 -3.78 3.23
CA ASP A 199 5.90 -2.40 3.56
C ASP A 199 7.00 -1.49 3.00
N LEU A 200 6.61 -0.45 2.26
CA LEU A 200 7.52 0.52 1.67
C LEU A 200 7.51 1.88 2.42
N ALA A 201 6.62 2.05 3.39
CA ALA A 201 6.51 3.29 4.17
C ALA A 201 7.75 3.45 5.08
N GLY A 202 8.41 4.61 4.99
CA GLY A 202 9.70 4.89 5.63
C GLY A 202 10.94 4.27 4.94
N VAL A 203 10.77 3.38 3.94
CA VAL A 203 11.90 2.78 3.20
C VAL A 203 12.34 3.72 2.08
N THR A 204 13.58 4.20 2.13
CA THR A 204 14.11 5.09 1.09
C THR A 204 14.37 4.34 -0.22
N GLN A 205 14.17 5.03 -1.34
CA GLN A 205 14.39 4.48 -2.68
C GLN A 205 15.82 3.93 -2.86
N ASP A 206 16.83 4.66 -2.36
CA ASP A 206 18.23 4.28 -2.49
C ASP A 206 18.58 3.04 -1.66
N LEU A 207 18.02 2.89 -0.45
CA LEU A 207 18.22 1.69 0.36
C LEU A 207 17.68 0.45 -0.37
N LEU A 208 16.44 0.54 -0.87
CA LEU A 208 15.78 -0.57 -1.56
C LEU A 208 16.46 -0.89 -2.91
N ILE A 209 16.95 0.12 -3.64
CA ILE A 209 17.80 -0.08 -4.83
C ILE A 209 19.11 -0.79 -4.47
N ASN A 210 19.78 -0.41 -3.39
CA ASN A 210 21.06 -1.01 -2.98
C ASN A 210 20.88 -2.47 -2.52
N GLU A 211 19.87 -2.75 -1.70
CA GLU A 211 19.56 -4.12 -1.25
C GLU A 211 19.19 -5.03 -2.42
N PHE A 212 18.30 -4.59 -3.32
CA PHE A 212 17.97 -5.34 -4.53
C PHE A 212 19.19 -5.55 -5.42
N THR A 213 19.99 -4.50 -5.66
CA THR A 213 21.20 -4.61 -6.50
C THR A 213 22.15 -5.66 -5.94
N ASN A 214 22.44 -5.61 -4.64
CA ASN A 214 23.32 -6.59 -3.99
C ASN A 214 22.75 -8.02 -4.08
N ALA A 215 21.44 -8.20 -3.86
CA ALA A 215 20.79 -9.51 -4.01
C ALA A 215 20.89 -10.06 -5.44
N MET A 216 20.61 -9.23 -6.45
CA MET A 216 20.67 -9.65 -7.85
C MET A 216 22.11 -9.88 -8.34
N ARG A 217 23.10 -9.10 -7.89
CA ARG A 217 24.52 -9.36 -8.16
C ARG A 217 24.99 -10.69 -7.56
N ASN A 218 24.53 -11.02 -6.36
CA ASN A 218 24.86 -12.30 -5.73
C ASN A 218 24.20 -13.50 -6.43
N GLN A 219 23.06 -13.30 -7.12
CA GLN A 219 22.33 -14.36 -7.83
C GLN A 219 22.71 -14.52 -9.31
N PHE A 220 22.97 -13.41 -10.01
CA PHE A 220 23.17 -13.36 -11.47
C PHE A 220 24.56 -12.84 -11.89
N GLY A 221 25.38 -12.40 -10.94
CA GLY A 221 26.75 -11.94 -11.18
C GLY A 221 26.87 -10.54 -11.77
N TYR A 222 28.02 -10.31 -12.42
CA TYR A 222 28.37 -9.09 -13.15
C TYR A 222 28.59 -9.46 -14.62
N GLY A 223 27.95 -8.72 -15.53
CA GLY A 223 27.73 -9.08 -16.94
C GLY A 223 26.27 -8.87 -17.35
N CYS A 224 25.97 -8.99 -18.65
CA CYS A 224 24.72 -8.67 -19.32
C CYS A 224 23.46 -9.09 -18.54
N THR A 225 23.37 -10.37 -18.16
CA THR A 225 22.18 -10.89 -17.45
C THR A 225 22.01 -10.23 -16.08
N GLY A 226 23.09 -10.02 -15.32
CA GLY A 226 23.05 -9.34 -14.03
C GLY A 226 22.74 -7.84 -14.17
N ASP A 227 23.34 -7.17 -15.15
CA ASP A 227 23.10 -5.74 -15.45
C ASP A 227 21.65 -5.49 -15.85
N PHE A 228 21.10 -6.34 -16.71
CA PHE A 228 19.72 -6.22 -17.19
C PHE A 228 18.72 -6.33 -16.03
N VAL A 229 18.93 -7.31 -15.14
CA VAL A 229 18.06 -7.54 -13.99
C VAL A 229 18.15 -6.39 -12.98
N VAL A 230 19.35 -5.88 -12.71
CA VAL A 230 19.55 -4.70 -11.86
C VAL A 230 18.84 -3.48 -12.44
N ASN A 231 19.07 -3.16 -13.72
CA ASN A 231 18.48 -1.99 -14.36
C ASN A 231 16.94 -2.08 -14.46
N TRP A 232 16.38 -3.28 -14.68
CA TRP A 232 14.92 -3.46 -14.69
C TRP A 232 14.30 -3.20 -13.31
N GLY A 233 14.89 -3.74 -12.24
CA GLY A 233 14.44 -3.45 -10.89
C GLY A 233 14.60 -1.98 -10.52
N VAL A 234 15.75 -1.37 -10.80
CA VAL A 234 15.99 0.07 -10.60
C VAL A 234 14.97 0.92 -11.37
N SER A 235 14.63 0.57 -12.62
CA SER A 235 13.63 1.26 -13.43
C SER A 235 12.20 1.06 -12.88
N MET A 236 11.88 -0.12 -12.35
CA MET A 236 10.64 -0.38 -11.60
C MET A 236 10.53 0.47 -10.33
N PHE A 237 11.56 0.48 -9.48
CA PHE A 237 11.55 1.26 -8.23
C PHE A 237 11.53 2.77 -8.50
N ARG A 238 12.26 3.26 -9.52
CA ARG A 238 12.12 4.65 -10.02
C ARG A 238 10.71 4.98 -10.52
N GLY A 239 9.97 4.00 -11.04
CA GLY A 239 8.56 4.15 -11.41
C GLY A 239 7.62 4.23 -10.20
N VAL A 240 7.87 3.43 -9.17
CA VAL A 240 7.09 3.36 -7.92
C VAL A 240 7.33 4.59 -7.05
N TYR A 241 8.59 4.96 -6.81
CA TYR A 241 9.00 6.07 -5.94
C TYR A 241 8.90 7.46 -6.61
N ARG A 242 8.49 7.57 -7.88
CA ARG A 242 8.49 8.83 -8.69
C ARG A 242 7.88 10.05 -7.97
N ASN A 243 6.91 9.84 -7.08
CA ASN A 243 6.23 10.90 -6.33
C ASN A 243 6.12 10.57 -4.82
N TYR A 244 7.01 9.72 -4.30
CA TYR A 244 7.22 9.54 -2.85
C TYR A 244 8.08 10.68 -2.30
#